data_AF-A0A2A3LWG9-F1
#
_entry.id   AF-A0A2A3LWG9-F1
#
_cell.length_a   1.000
_cell.length_b   1.000
_cell.length_c   1.000
_cell.angle_alpha   90.00
_cell.angle_beta   90.00
_cell.angle_gamma   90.00
#
_symmetry.space_group_name_H-M   'P 1'
#
loop_
_entity.id
_entity.type
_entity.pdbx_description
1 polymer ?
#
loop_
_entity_poly.entity_id
_entity_poly.type
_entity_poly.pdbx_seq_one_letter_code
_entity_poly.pdbx_strand_id
1 'polypeptide(L)'
;MQVGKLIVGADVAKAELVIHHDDRDEIIRLKNSKLEIRRWLKQQTLNTAIAVEATNVYHLDLVELAHSLGFEVYVIDGFQLSNYRKSVGGRVKTDPSDARLLSRFLK
;
A
#
# COMPACT_ATOMS: atom_id res chain seq x y z
N MET A 1 -0.21 5.05 -26.56
CA MET A 1 -0.31 3.96 -25.58
C MET A 1 -0.45 4.59 -24.21
N GLN A 2 -1.61 4.45 -23.57
CA GLN A 2 -1.78 4.85 -22.18
C GLN A 2 -1.13 3.74 -21.34
N VAL A 3 0.00 4.03 -20.68
CA VAL A 3 0.58 3.09 -19.72
C VAL A 3 -0.38 3.08 -18.55
N GLY A 4 -1.01 1.93 -18.28
CA GLY A 4 -1.91 1.77 -17.14
C GLY A 4 -1.21 2.20 -15.84
N LYS A 5 -1.95 2.84 -14.94
CA LYS A 5 -1.43 3.25 -13.64
C LYS A 5 -0.98 2.02 -12.86
N LEU A 6 0.23 2.04 -12.33
CA LEU A 6 0.69 0.98 -11.43
C LEU A 6 -0.01 1.17 -10.08
N ILE A 7 -0.45 0.09 -9.46
CA ILE A 7 -1.10 0.14 -8.16
C ILE A 7 -0.33 -0.73 -7.19
N VAL A 8 -0.04 -0.19 -6.02
CA VAL A 8 0.50 -0.95 -4.90
C VAL A 8 -0.39 -0.79 -3.68
N GLY A 9 -0.49 -1.84 -2.88
CA GLY A 9 -1.17 -1.82 -1.59
C GLY A 9 -0.18 -2.03 -0.47
N ALA A 10 -0.17 -1.13 0.51
CA ALA A 10 0.77 -1.13 1.62
C ALA A 10 0.01 -1.30 2.94
N ASP A 11 0.17 -2.46 3.55
CA ASP A 11 -0.20 -2.67 4.95
C ASP A 11 0.98 -2.20 5.83
N VAL A 12 0.72 -1.25 6.74
CA VAL A 12 1.77 -0.55 7.49
C VAL A 12 1.62 -0.81 8.98
N ALA A 13 2.54 -1.61 9.51
CA ALA A 13 2.66 -1.90 10.93
C ALA A 13 3.75 -1.03 11.56
N LYS A 14 3.86 -1.09 12.90
CA LYS A 14 4.88 -0.36 13.66
C LYS A 14 6.32 -0.68 13.21
N ALA A 15 6.60 -1.94 12.89
CA ALA A 15 7.97 -2.40 12.61
C ALA A 15 8.26 -2.58 11.12
N GLU A 16 7.24 -2.85 10.31
CA GLU A 16 7.40 -3.19 8.89
C GLU A 16 6.24 -2.68 8.04
N LEU A 17 6.49 -2.59 6.74
CA LEU A 17 5.47 -2.45 5.72
C LEU A 17 5.46 -3.73 4.89
N VAL A 18 4.26 -4.23 4.61
CA VAL A 18 4.03 -5.29 3.63
C VAL A 18 3.37 -4.64 2.42
N ILE A 19 4.10 -4.64 1.31
CA ILE A 19 3.69 -3.98 0.07
C ILE A 19 3.38 -5.05 -0.98
N HIS A 20 2.22 -4.95 -1.60
CA HIS A 20 1.82 -5.74 -2.74
C HIS A 20 1.90 -4.93 -4.03
N HIS A 21 2.62 -5.46 -5.02
CA HIS A 21 2.65 -4.96 -6.40
C HIS A 21 1.61 -5.69 -7.24
N ASP A 22 0.58 -4.97 -7.66
CA ASP A 22 -0.55 -5.56 -8.36
C ASP A 22 -0.23 -6.06 -9.78
N ASP A 23 0.69 -5.39 -10.47
CA ASP A 23 1.12 -5.74 -11.83
C ASP A 23 1.83 -7.09 -11.92
N ARG A 24 2.49 -7.51 -10.83
CA ARG A 24 3.33 -8.72 -10.78
C ARG A 24 2.89 -9.74 -9.72
N ASP A 25 1.84 -9.46 -8.95
CA ASP A 25 1.42 -10.22 -7.77
C ASP A 25 2.61 -10.52 -6.81
N GLU A 26 3.44 -9.50 -6.57
CA GLU A 26 4.65 -9.60 -5.76
C GLU A 26 4.45 -8.97 -4.38
N ILE A 27 4.96 -9.62 -3.33
CA ILE A 27 4.98 -9.09 -1.96
C ILE A 27 6.40 -8.68 -1.59
N ILE A 28 6.56 -7.42 -1.16
CA ILE A 28 7.79 -6.85 -0.64
C ILE A 28 7.59 -6.52 0.83
N ARG A 29 8.63 -6.75 1.64
CA ARG A 29 8.68 -6.34 3.05
C ARG A 29 9.83 -5.37 3.27
N LEU A 30 9.57 -4.30 3.99
CA LEU A 30 10.60 -3.34 4.40
C LEU A 30 10.38 -2.89 5.84
N LYS A 31 11.45 -2.44 6.50
CA LYS A 31 11.33 -1.86 7.85
C LYS A 31 10.55 -0.55 7.80
N ASN A 32 9.67 -0.32 8.77
CA ASN A 32 9.01 0.97 8.93
C ASN A 32 10.01 2.02 9.44
N SER A 33 10.74 2.62 8.51
CA SER A 33 11.71 3.67 8.76
C SER A 33 11.81 4.58 7.54
N LYS A 34 11.96 5.89 7.76
CA LYS A 34 12.09 6.88 6.69
C LYS A 34 13.15 6.52 5.65
N LEU A 35 14.27 5.93 6.08
CA LEU A 35 15.36 5.54 5.19
C LEU A 35 14.93 4.45 4.20
N GLU A 36 14.38 3.34 4.70
CA GLU A 36 13.97 2.20 3.86
C GLU A 36 12.78 2.56 2.98
N ILE A 37 11.80 3.28 3.54
CA ILE A 37 10.65 3.80 2.78
C ILE A 37 11.10 4.69 1.63
N ARG A 38 11.98 5.67 1.89
CA ARG A 38 12.47 6.58 0.85
C ARG A 38 13.29 5.86 -0.22
N ARG A 39 14.09 4.86 0.18
CA ARG A 39 14.86 4.03 -0.77
C ARG A 39 13.93 3.27 -1.69
N TRP A 40 12.91 2.63 -1.14
CA TRP A 40 11.90 1.90 -1.91
C TRP A 40 11.10 2.82 -2.84
N LEU A 41 10.63 3.98 -2.35
CA LEU A 41 9.87 4.96 -3.16
C LEU A 41 10.69 5.44 -4.38
N LYS A 42 11.98 5.70 -4.21
CA LYS A 42 12.86 6.13 -5.31
C LYS A 42 13.08 5.06 -6.39
N GLN A 43 12.77 3.80 -6.12
CA GLN A 43 12.85 2.71 -7.09
C GLN A 43 11.55 2.58 -7.90
N GLN A 44 10.47 3.28 -7.51
CA GLN A 44 9.18 3.21 -8.18
C GLN A 44 9.06 4.27 -9.28
N THR A 45 8.22 4.01 -10.26
CA THR A 45 7.85 5.02 -11.27
C THR A 45 6.79 5.96 -10.70
N LEU A 46 6.81 7.24 -11.07
CA LEU A 46 5.83 8.23 -10.59
C LEU A 46 4.38 7.91 -10.98
N ASN A 47 4.14 7.04 -11.96
CA ASN A 47 2.81 6.55 -12.33
C ASN A 47 2.25 5.49 -11.35
N THR A 48 2.81 5.39 -10.14
CA THR A 48 2.39 4.43 -9.11
C THR A 48 1.42 5.08 -8.14
N ALA A 49 0.20 4.54 -8.03
CA ALA A 49 -0.73 4.81 -6.94
C ALA A 49 -0.45 3.90 -5.75
N ILE A 50 -0.42 4.48 -4.54
CA ILE A 50 -0.17 3.77 -3.29
C ILE A 50 -1.45 3.78 -2.45
N ALA A 51 -2.04 2.60 -2.26
CA ALA A 51 -3.13 2.35 -1.33
C ALA A 51 -2.56 2.03 0.06
N VAL A 52 -3.01 2.70 1.11
CA VAL A 52 -2.54 2.44 2.49
C VAL A 52 -3.70 2.43 3.47
N GLU A 53 -3.72 1.48 4.41
CA GLU A 53 -4.70 1.50 5.51
C GLU A 53 -4.27 2.50 6.59
N ALA A 54 -5.15 3.44 6.95
CA ALA A 54 -4.93 4.33 8.08
C ALA A 54 -5.24 3.64 9.40
N THR A 55 -4.26 2.95 9.97
CA THR A 55 -4.34 2.50 11.37
C THR A 55 -3.34 3.28 12.21
N ASN A 56 -3.85 4.12 13.12
CA ASN A 56 -3.03 4.94 14.03
C ASN A 56 -2.04 5.84 13.26
N VAL A 57 -0.83 6.08 13.77
CA VAL A 57 0.16 7.02 13.18
C VAL A 57 1.25 6.37 12.32
N TYR A 58 1.31 5.04 12.23
CA TYR A 58 2.47 4.34 11.64
C TYR A 58 2.62 4.52 10.13
N HIS A 59 1.55 4.91 9.44
CA HIS A 59 1.53 5.15 8.00
C HIS A 59 2.06 6.53 7.59
N LEU A 60 2.21 7.47 8.53
CA LEU A 60 2.51 8.87 8.23
C LEU A 60 3.82 9.04 7.45
N ASP A 61 4.87 8.34 7.85
CA ASP A 61 6.17 8.42 7.16
C ASP A 61 6.06 7.98 5.69
N LEU A 62 5.28 6.93 5.40
CA LEU A 62 5.01 6.50 4.02
C LEU A 62 4.24 7.57 3.25
N VAL A 63 3.14 8.07 3.82
CA VAL A 63 2.26 9.04 3.15
C VAL A 63 2.98 10.35 2.87
N GLU A 64 3.68 10.90 3.86
CA GLU A 64 4.40 12.17 3.73
C GLU A 64 5.54 12.07 2.71
N LEU A 65 6.34 11.00 2.78
CA LEU A 65 7.45 10.80 1.85
C LEU A 65 6.94 10.56 0.43
N ALA A 66 5.93 9.72 0.25
CA ALA A 66 5.35 9.43 -1.05
C ALA A 66 4.74 10.70 -1.68
N HIS A 67 3.93 11.44 -0.92
CA HIS A 67 3.34 12.68 -1.39
C HIS A 67 4.41 13.73 -1.74
N SER A 68 5.46 13.87 -0.91
CA SER A 68 6.57 14.80 -1.19
C SER A 68 7.38 14.45 -2.44
N LEU A 69 7.37 13.19 -2.87
CA LEU A 69 8.01 12.71 -4.10
C LEU A 69 7.07 12.74 -5.31
N GLY A 70 5.82 13.16 -5.15
CA GLY A 70 4.84 13.29 -6.25
C GLY A 70 4.03 12.04 -6.57
N PHE A 71 4.02 11.04 -5.68
CA PHE A 71 3.14 9.88 -5.82
C PHE A 71 1.70 10.23 -5.46
N GLU A 72 0.75 9.53 -6.10
CA GLU A 72 -0.63 9.54 -5.67
C GLU A 72 -0.83 8.55 -4.53
N VAL A 73 -1.29 9.03 -3.38
CA VAL A 73 -1.46 8.24 -2.16
C VAL A 73 -2.91 8.26 -1.74
N TYR A 74 -3.50 7.09 -1.56
CA TYR A 74 -4.88 6.89 -1.12
C TYR A 74 -4.87 6.26 0.26
N VAL A 75 -5.31 7.04 1.24
CA VAL A 75 -5.48 6.58 2.61
C VAL A 75 -6.88 5.98 2.74
N ILE A 76 -6.94 4.67 2.96
CA ILE A 76 -8.17 3.89 3.01
C ILE A 76 -8.55 3.67 4.47
N ASP A 77 -9.82 3.90 4.76
CA ASP A 77 -10.41 3.64 6.06
C ASP A 77 -10.50 2.13 6.34
N GLY A 78 -10.05 1.71 7.53
CA GLY A 78 -10.00 0.29 7.90
C GLY A 78 -11.39 -0.36 7.99
N PHE A 79 -12.44 0.42 8.30
CA PHE A 79 -13.81 -0.09 8.30
C PHE A 79 -14.31 -0.34 6.86
N GLN A 80 -14.04 0.56 5.92
CA GLN A 80 -14.31 0.34 4.50
C GLN A 80 -13.58 -0.88 3.95
N LEU A 81 -12.28 -1.00 4.24
CA LEU A 81 -11.47 -2.14 3.83
C LEU A 81 -11.98 -3.45 4.42
N SER A 82 -12.41 -3.44 5.69
CA SER A 82 -13.00 -4.60 6.36
C SER A 82 -14.31 -5.06 5.72
N ASN A 83 -15.19 -4.13 5.37
CA ASN A 83 -16.42 -4.46 4.66
C ASN A 83 -16.15 -4.98 3.25
N TYR A 84 -15.18 -4.40 2.54
CA TYR A 84 -14.76 -4.89 1.24
C TYR A 84 -14.17 -6.30 1.31
N ARG A 85 -13.39 -6.63 2.36
CA ARG A 85 -12.87 -8.00 2.58
C ARG A 85 -13.99 -9.04 2.61
N LYS A 86 -15.09 -8.71 3.30
CA LYS A 86 -16.26 -9.60 3.43
C LYS A 86 -16.97 -9.78 2.08
N SER A 87 -17.10 -8.72 1.29
CA SER A 87 -17.78 -8.80 -0.01
C SER A 87 -17.02 -9.64 -1.03
N VAL A 88 -15.69 -9.68 -0.96
CA VAL A 88 -14.85 -10.51 -1.86
C VAL A 88 -14.61 -11.94 -1.34
N GLY A 89 -15.21 -12.32 -0.21
CA GLY A 89 -15.11 -13.68 0.34
C GLY A 89 -13.76 -14.01 1.02
N GLY A 90 -13.01 -13.00 1.47
CA GLY A 90 -11.74 -13.20 2.16
C GLY A 90 -11.91 -13.91 3.51
N ARG A 91 -11.16 -15.02 3.72
CA ARG A 91 -11.32 -15.89 4.90
C ARG A 91 -10.31 -15.63 6.02
N VAL A 92 -9.05 -15.35 5.67
CA VAL A 92 -7.96 -15.21 6.64
C VAL A 92 -7.30 -13.84 6.49
N LYS A 93 -7.21 -13.10 7.59
CA LYS A 93 -6.46 -11.83 7.65
C LYS A 93 -4.99 -12.13 7.94
N THR A 94 -4.14 -11.67 7.04
CA THR A 94 -2.68 -11.68 7.12
C THR A 94 -2.16 -10.42 6.44
N ASP A 95 -1.00 -9.93 6.85
CA ASP A 95 -0.43 -8.70 6.27
C ASP A 95 -0.31 -8.77 4.73
N PRO A 96 0.13 -9.90 4.10
CA PRO A 96 0.12 -10.01 2.63
C PRO A 96 -1.27 -9.99 2.01
N SER A 97 -2.26 -10.61 2.66
CA SER A 97 -3.64 -10.59 2.16
C SER A 97 -4.27 -9.20 2.27
N ASP A 98 -3.87 -8.40 3.25
CA ASP A 98 -4.35 -7.03 3.44
C ASP A 98 -3.69 -6.08 2.45
N ALA A 99 -2.38 -6.20 2.24
CA ALA A 99 -1.67 -5.49 1.18
C ALA A 99 -2.29 -5.75 -0.22
N ARG A 100 -2.63 -7.01 -0.51
CA ARG A 100 -3.36 -7.38 -1.74
C ARG A 100 -4.74 -6.73 -1.81
N LEU A 101 -5.50 -6.79 -0.72
CA LEU A 101 -6.84 -6.22 -0.67
C LEU A 101 -6.82 -4.70 -0.90
N LEU A 102 -5.83 -4.00 -0.34
CA LEU A 102 -5.61 -2.56 -0.53
C LEU A 102 -5.38 -2.22 -2.01
N SER A 103 -4.47 -2.93 -2.69
CA SER A 103 -4.23 -2.69 -4.12
C SER A 103 -5.47 -2.99 -4.97
N ARG A 104 -6.22 -4.03 -4.62
CA ARG A 104 -7.47 -4.39 -5.30
C ARG A 104 -8.58 -3.35 -5.06
N PHE A 105 -8.61 -2.71 -3.89
CA PHE A 105 -9.61 -1.70 -3.56
C PHE A 105 -9.48 -0.44 -4.44
N LEU A 106 -8.29 -0.13 -4.95
CA LEU A 106 -8.05 1.00 -5.85
C LEU A 106 -8.22 0.70 -7.34
N LYS A 107 -8.39 -0.58 -7.70
CA LYS A 107 -8.67 -0.99 -9.08
C LYS A 107 -10.12 -0.71 -9.47
#